data_AF-A0A382Y401-F1
#
_entry.id   AF-A0A382Y401-F1
#
_cell.length_a   1.000
_cell.length_b   1.000
_cell.length_c   1.000
_cell.angle_alpha   90.00
_cell.angle_beta   90.00
_cell.angle_gamma   90.00
#
_symmetry.space_group_name_H-M   'P 1'
#
loop_
_entity.id
_entity.type
_entity.pdbx_description
1 polymer ?
#
loop_
_entity_poly.entity_id
_entity_poly.type
_entity_poly.pdbx_seq_one_letter_code
_entity_poly.pdbx_strand_id
1 'polypeptide(L)'
;GLIEPKAYGQKECFEAGIKFANAEGIIPAPEATHAVKGAIDVALECKKNGQTKTILFNLCGHGHFDMKAYADYFSNSLSEDNYNEAEVNKALEKLPKIA
;
A
#
# COMPACT_ATOMS: atom_id res chain seq x y z
N GLY A 1 -14.52 -13.03 8.77
CA GLY A 1 -14.60 -13.77 7.50
C GLY A 1 -13.38 -14.67 7.36
N LEU A 2 -13.18 -15.33 6.22
CA LEU A 2 -11.99 -16.17 5.95
C LEU A 2 -10.73 -15.37 5.58
N ILE A 3 -10.91 -14.09 5.23
CA ILE A 3 -9.85 -13.17 4.81
C ILE A 3 -9.92 -11.92 5.69
N GLU A 4 -8.77 -11.44 6.13
CA GLU A 4 -8.62 -10.21 6.90
C GLU A 4 -8.13 -9.08 5.97
N PRO A 5 -8.95 -8.06 5.69
CA PRO A 5 -8.53 -6.92 4.87
C PRO A 5 -7.60 -5.99 5.66
N LYS A 6 -6.64 -5.39 4.96
CA LYS A 6 -5.81 -4.30 5.47
C LYS A 6 -5.78 -3.16 4.45
N ALA A 7 -5.73 -1.94 4.96
CA ALA A 7 -5.55 -0.73 4.16
C ALA A 7 -4.28 -0.03 4.64
N TYR A 8 -3.55 0.56 3.70
CA TYR A 8 -2.29 1.24 3.93
C TYR A 8 -2.29 2.55 3.16
N GLY A 9 -1.62 3.56 3.70
CA GLY A 9 -1.38 4.80 3.00
C GLY A 9 -0.33 4.63 1.90
N GLN A 10 -0.45 5.37 0.80
CA GLN A 10 0.46 5.22 -0.33
C GLN A 10 1.92 5.54 0.04
N LYS A 11 2.17 6.53 0.91
CA LYS A 11 3.53 6.92 1.33
C LYS A 11 4.26 5.76 2.02
N GLU A 12 3.60 5.07 2.96
CA GLU A 12 4.20 3.91 3.64
C GLU A 12 4.36 2.70 2.71
N CYS A 13 3.49 2.55 1.71
CA CYS A 13 3.64 1.53 0.69
C CYS A 13 4.87 1.81 -0.20
N PHE A 14 5.07 3.05 -0.67
CA PHE A 14 6.29 3.41 -1.42
C PHE A 14 7.55 3.21 -0.60
N GLU A 15 7.56 3.58 0.69
CA GLU A 15 8.69 3.32 1.60
C GLU A 15 9.03 1.82 1.66
N ALA A 16 8.00 0.97 1.84
CA ALA A 16 8.15 -0.48 1.83
C ALA A 16 8.67 -1.02 0.48
N GLY A 17 8.15 -0.48 -0.63
CA GLY A 17 8.57 -0.83 -1.98
C GLY A 17 10.04 -0.49 -2.26
N ILE A 18 10.51 0.68 -1.82
CA ILE A 18 11.91 1.09 -1.95
C ILE A 18 12.82 0.20 -1.10
N LYS A 19 12.40 -0.11 0.13
CA LYS A 19 13.13 -1.04 0.99
C LYS A 19 13.27 -2.42 0.34
N PHE A 20 12.19 -2.94 -0.23
CA PHE A 20 12.20 -4.20 -0.98
C PHE A 20 13.12 -4.14 -2.20
N ALA A 21 13.03 -3.08 -3.01
CA ALA A 21 13.89 -2.92 -4.17
C ALA A 21 15.38 -2.86 -3.82
N ASN A 22 15.74 -2.19 -2.72
CA ASN A 22 17.13 -2.14 -2.25
C ASN A 22 17.64 -3.49 -1.74
N ALA A 23 16.76 -4.36 -1.23
CA ALA A 23 17.13 -5.67 -0.71
C ALA A 23 17.14 -6.76 -1.79
N GLU A 24 16.16 -6.75 -2.69
CA GLU A 24 15.87 -7.84 -3.63
C GLU A 24 16.21 -7.49 -5.10
N GLY A 25 16.52 -6.22 -5.40
CA GLY A 25 16.87 -5.76 -6.74
C GLY A 25 15.69 -5.64 -7.72
N ILE A 26 14.46 -5.87 -7.27
CA ILE A 26 13.25 -5.73 -8.08
C ILE A 26 12.48 -4.49 -7.65
N ILE A 27 12.21 -3.58 -8.59
CA ILE A 27 11.32 -2.44 -8.34
C ILE A 27 9.87 -2.90 -8.47
N PRO A 28 9.08 -2.95 -7.39
CA PRO A 28 7.66 -3.31 -7.46
C PRO A 28 6.84 -2.25 -8.21
N ALA A 29 5.72 -2.64 -8.82
CA ALA A 29 4.72 -1.66 -9.27
C ALA A 29 4.08 -0.95 -8.05
N PRO A 30 3.56 0.28 -8.17
CA PRO A 30 2.90 1.00 -7.07
C PRO A 30 1.80 0.18 -6.39
N GLU A 31 0.99 -0.58 -7.12
CA GLU A 31 -0.03 -1.47 -6.58
C GLU A 31 0.61 -2.61 -5.76
N ALA A 32 1.69 -3.20 -6.28
CA ALA A 32 2.40 -4.30 -5.64
C ALA A 32 3.07 -3.88 -4.32
N THR A 33 3.40 -2.59 -4.16
CA THR A 33 3.98 -2.08 -2.90
C THR A 33 3.07 -2.28 -1.68
N HIS A 34 1.76 -2.38 -1.86
CA HIS A 34 0.81 -2.65 -0.78
C HIS A 34 0.95 -4.08 -0.24
N ALA A 35 1.15 -5.05 -1.13
CA ALA A 35 1.40 -6.44 -0.74
C ALA A 35 2.78 -6.59 -0.08
N VAL A 36 3.80 -5.88 -0.60
CA VAL A 36 5.13 -5.81 0.01
C VAL A 36 5.06 -5.26 1.44
N LYS A 37 4.32 -4.15 1.64
CA LYS A 37 4.09 -3.56 2.97
C LYS A 37 3.45 -4.57 3.93
N GLY A 38 2.39 -5.25 3.48
CA GLY A 38 1.75 -6.30 4.26
C GLY A 38 2.69 -7.45 4.63
N ALA A 39 3.51 -7.92 3.68
CA ALA A 39 4.48 -8.97 3.93
C ALA A 39 5.56 -8.55 4.95
N ILE A 40 6.07 -7.32 4.85
CA ILE A 40 7.04 -6.76 5.80
C ILE A 40 6.43 -6.65 7.20
N ASP A 41 5.19 -6.17 7.33
CA ASP A 41 4.52 -6.06 8.63
C ASP A 41 4.36 -7.43 9.31
N VAL A 42 3.94 -8.45 8.56
CA VAL A 42 3.83 -9.83 9.08
C VAL A 42 5.20 -10.37 9.49
N ALA A 43 6.27 -10.08 8.72
CA ALA A 43 7.63 -10.48 9.07
C ALA A 43 8.12 -9.80 10.37
N LEU A 44 7.82 -8.51 10.54
CA LEU A 44 8.16 -7.76 11.75
C LEU A 44 7.37 -8.25 12.98
N GLU A 45 6.10 -8.61 12.80
CA GLU A 45 5.29 -9.22 13.85
C GLU A 45 5.85 -10.60 14.25
N CYS A 46 6.20 -11.45 13.28
CA CYS A 46 6.83 -12.73 13.53
C CYS A 46 8.14 -12.56 14.32
N LYS A 47 8.98 -11.58 13.94
CA LYS A 47 10.22 -11.23 14.66
C LYS A 47 9.93 -10.81 16.11
N LYS A 48 8.94 -9.93 16.32
CA LYS A 48 8.54 -9.46 17.66
C LYS A 48 8.07 -10.62 18.55
N ASN A 49 7.38 -11.60 17.97
CA ASN A 49 6.78 -12.73 18.68
C ASN A 49 7.70 -13.97 18.72
N GLY A 50 8.92 -13.90 18.17
CA GLY A 50 9.85 -15.04 18.10
C GLY A 50 9.34 -16.20 17.25
N GLN A 51 8.47 -15.94 16.27
CA GLN A 51 7.87 -16.95 15.41
C GLN A 51 8.62 -17.07 14.09
N THR A 52 8.79 -18.30 13.61
CA THR A 52 9.27 -18.58 12.25
C THR A 52 8.09 -19.01 11.40
N LYS A 53 7.73 -18.19 10.41
CA LYS A 53 6.65 -18.47 9.45
C LYS A 53 7.14 -18.24 8.02
N THR A 54 6.60 -18.99 7.07
CA THR A 54 6.74 -18.71 5.65
C THR A 54 5.64 -17.73 5.24
N ILE A 55 6.03 -16.63 4.60
CA ILE A 55 5.10 -15.61 4.10
C ILE A 55 5.13 -15.68 2.58
N LEU A 56 3.99 -16.05 1.99
CA LEU A 56 3.77 -15.97 0.55
C LEU A 56 2.96 -14.71 0.25
N PHE A 57 3.45 -13.90 -0.69
CA PHE A 57 2.71 -12.75 -1.20
C PHE A 57 2.83 -12.71 -2.73
N ASN A 58 1.85 -12.09 -3.38
CA ASN A 58 1.87 -11.90 -4.83
C ASN A 58 2.53 -10.56 -5.17
N LEU A 59 3.69 -10.60 -5.83
CA LEU A 59 4.29 -9.44 -6.46
C LEU A 59 3.64 -9.23 -7.84
N CYS A 60 2.52 -8.51 -7.86
CA CYS A 60 1.62 -8.47 -9.02
C CYS A 60 2.17 -7.76 -10.27
N GLY A 61 3.28 -7.03 -10.16
CA GLY A 61 3.89 -6.30 -11.28
C GLY A 61 5.18 -5.60 -10.89
N HIS A 62 5.92 -5.14 -11.90
CA HIS A 62 7.15 -4.37 -11.75
C HIS A 62 6.93 -2.88 -12.03
N GLY A 63 7.74 -2.01 -11.42
CA GLY A 63 7.59 -0.56 -11.50
C GLY A 63 8.32 0.13 -12.67
N HIS A 64 8.93 -0.61 -13.61
CA HIS A 64 9.78 -0.03 -14.67
C HIS A 64 9.11 1.10 -15.49
N PHE A 65 7.79 1.06 -15.65
CA PHE A 65 7.02 2.08 -16.37
C PHE A 65 6.29 3.07 -15.44
N ASP A 66 6.41 2.89 -14.13
CA ASP A 66 5.77 3.69 -13.08
C ASP A 66 6.77 4.64 -12.42
N MET A 67 7.91 4.89 -13.08
CA MET A 67 9.00 5.74 -12.56
C MET A 67 8.53 7.15 -12.20
N LYS A 68 7.45 7.65 -12.82
CA LYS A 68 6.88 8.93 -12.44
C LYS A 68 6.31 8.90 -11.02
N ALA A 69 5.62 7.84 -10.63
CA ALA A 69 5.07 7.72 -9.27
C ALA A 69 6.18 7.62 -8.22
N TYR A 70 7.28 6.92 -8.55
CA TYR A 70 8.49 6.92 -7.72
C TYR A 70 9.15 8.30 -7.64
N ALA A 71 9.26 9.02 -8.76
CA ALA A 71 9.76 10.39 -8.76
C ALA A 71 8.91 11.28 -7.86
N ASP A 72 7.58 11.18 -7.95
CA ASP A 72 6.65 11.94 -7.12
C ASP A 72 6.79 11.61 -5.63
N TYR A 73 7.08 10.35 -5.27
CA TYR A 73 7.47 9.98 -3.91
C TYR A 73 8.75 10.70 -3.46
N PHE A 74 9.81 10.63 -4.26
CA PHE A 74 11.09 11.25 -3.90
C PHE A 74 11.04 12.77 -3.82
N SER A 75 10.17 13.42 -4.61
CA SER A 75 9.95 14.87 -4.54
C SER A 75 8.90 15.29 -3.51
N ASN A 76 8.37 14.37 -2.69
CA ASN A 76 7.29 14.64 -1.74
C ASN A 76 6.03 15.25 -2.39
N SER A 77 5.77 14.93 -3.67
CA SER A 77 4.61 15.41 -4.44
C SER A 77 3.50 14.37 -4.55
N LEU A 78 3.67 13.18 -3.98
CA LEU A 78 2.58 12.23 -3.77
C LEU A 78 1.48 12.85 -2.89
N SER A 79 0.23 12.68 -3.32
CA SER A 79 -0.93 13.18 -2.59
C SER A 79 -1.00 12.63 -1.17
N GLU A 80 -1.79 13.27 -0.32
CA GLU A 80 -2.08 12.70 0.99
C GLU A 80 -3.32 11.82 0.91
N ASP A 81 -3.31 10.71 1.65
CA ASP A 81 -4.49 9.87 1.86
C ASP A 81 -5.42 10.57 2.85
N ASN A 82 -6.09 11.63 2.40
CA ASN A 82 -7.01 12.41 3.23
C ASN A 82 -8.45 11.93 3.02
N TYR A 83 -9.01 11.30 4.05
CA TYR A 83 -10.44 10.99 4.11
C TYR A 83 -11.19 12.07 4.89
N ASN A 84 -12.01 12.85 4.18
CA ASN A 84 -12.89 13.84 4.78
C ASN A 84 -14.34 13.32 4.80
N GLU A 85 -14.74 12.79 5.96
CA GLU A 85 -16.08 12.23 6.18
C GLU A 85 -17.21 13.25 5.93
N ALA A 86 -17.00 14.52 6.30
CA ALA A 86 -18.01 15.56 6.12
C ALA A 86 -18.30 15.84 4.64
N GLU A 87 -17.25 15.93 3.82
CA GLU A 87 -17.38 16.11 2.37
C GLU A 87 -18.04 14.89 1.71
N VAL A 88 -17.69 13.68 2.17
CA VAL A 88 -18.32 12.44 1.69
C VAL A 88 -19.81 12.43 2.03
N ASN A 89 -20.19 12.69 3.28
CA ASN A 89 -21.60 12.72 3.69
C ASN A 89 -22.41 13.75 2.91
N LYS A 90 -21.84 14.94 2.70
CA LYS A 90 -22.45 15.99 1.87
C LYS A 90 -22.62 15.59 0.41
N ALA A 91 -21.72 14.77 -0.14
CA ALA A 91 -21.87 14.22 -1.48
C ALA A 91 -22.97 13.13 -1.52
N LEU A 92 -23.04 12.28 -0.49
CA LEU A 92 -24.06 11.23 -0.36
C LEU A 92 -25.48 11.80 -0.26
N GLU A 93 -25.66 12.92 0.44
CA GLU A 93 -26.96 13.63 0.52
C GLU A 93 -27.50 14.08 -0.86
N LYS A 94 -26.61 14.27 -1.84
CA LYS A 94 -26.99 14.69 -3.21
C LYS A 94 -27.35 13.51 -4.11
N LEU A 95 -27.17 12.27 -3.66
CA LEU A 95 -27.54 11.10 -4.45
C LEU A 95 -29.07 11.06 -4.65
N PRO A 96 -29.55 10.69 -5.85
CA PRO A 96 -30.98 10.56 -6.09
C PRO A 96 -31.56 9.48 -5.18
N LYS A 97 -32.71 9.78 -4.56
CA LYS A 97 -33.47 8.78 -3.81
C LYS A 97 -34.09 7.80 -4.81
N ILE A 98 -33.58 6.58 -4.82
CA ILE A 98 -34.21 5.47 -5.53
C ILE A 98 -35.36 4.97 -4.66
N ALA A 99 -36.53 4.79 -5.27
CA ALA A 99 -37.78 4.37 -4.62
C ALA A 99 -37.71 2.93 -4.07
#